data_AF-A0A1V1WYB6-F1
#
_entry.id   AF-A0A1V1WYB6-F1
#
_cell.length_a   1.000
_cell.length_b   1.000
_cell.length_c   1.000
_cell.angle_alpha   90.00
_cell.angle_beta   90.00
_cell.angle_gamma   90.00
#
_symmetry.space_group_name_H-M   'P 1'
#
loop_
_entity.id
_entity.type
_entity.pdbx_description
1 polymer ?
#
loop_
_entity_poly.entity_id
_entity_poly.type
_entity_poly.pdbx_seq_one_letter_code
_entity_poly.pdbx_strand_id
1 'polypeptide(L)'
;MLFFTKGEPTKKVWFYDMTADRYSLDDKRMFIDGKGDIPDILEKFGRREKETYEDRKAKCFFVPVDEIKENDYDLSISKYKEIEYEEIQYEKPEMIKQKILELESKITKTLSELEI
;
A
#
# COMPACT_ATOMS: atom_id res chain seq x y z
N MET A 1 8.24 10.81 2.14
CA MET A 1 8.96 11.93 1.48
C MET A 1 8.23 13.22 1.82
N LEU A 2 8.92 14.30 2.16
CA LEU A 2 8.31 15.57 2.54
C LEU A 2 8.66 16.65 1.52
N PHE A 3 7.63 17.37 1.05
CA PHE A 3 7.79 18.52 0.17
C PHE A 3 7.18 19.74 0.85
N PHE A 4 7.92 20.84 0.86
CA PHE A 4 7.45 22.11 1.41
C PHE A 4 8.04 23.27 0.62
N THR A 5 7.37 24.41 0.66
CA THR A 5 7.85 25.67 0.08
C THR A 5 8.02 26.69 1.20
N LYS A 6 9.03 27.56 1.07
CA LYS A 6 9.21 28.68 1.99
C LYS A 6 8.24 29.80 1.61
N GLY A 7 7.44 30.27 2.57
CA GLY A 7 6.45 31.32 2.32
C GLY A 7 5.41 31.36 3.43
N GLU A 8 4.15 31.42 3.03
CA GLU A 8 3.00 31.51 3.92
C GLU A 8 2.83 30.28 4.83
N PRO A 9 2.18 30.44 6.00
CA PRO A 9 1.88 29.34 6.90
C PRO A 9 1.05 28.23 6.21
N THR A 10 1.43 26.97 6.46
CA THR A 10 0.70 25.81 5.96
C THR A 10 -0.67 25.71 6.62
N LYS A 11 -1.74 25.77 5.80
CA LYS A 11 -3.13 25.61 6.27
C LYS A 11 -3.58 24.14 6.29
N LYS A 12 -3.14 23.36 5.29
CA LYS A 12 -3.44 21.95 5.11
C LYS A 12 -2.25 21.22 4.51
N VAL A 13 -2.08 19.95 4.87
CA VAL A 13 -1.04 19.05 4.35
C VAL A 13 -1.71 18.01 3.46
N TRP A 14 -1.15 17.79 2.27
CA TRP A 14 -1.61 16.74 1.36
C TRP A 14 -0.81 15.48 1.60
N PHE A 15 -1.50 14.39 1.90
CA PHE A 15 -0.92 13.06 2.06
C PHE A 15 -1.20 12.22 0.82
N TYR A 16 -0.22 11.40 0.44
CA TYR A 16 -0.37 10.40 -0.61
C TYR A 16 0.31 9.10 -0.18
N ASP A 17 -0.42 8.00 -0.26
CA ASP A 17 0.05 6.64 0.03
C ASP A 17 0.70 6.02 -1.23
N MET A 18 2.03 6.10 -1.31
CA MET A 18 2.79 5.53 -2.42
C MET A 18 3.12 4.06 -2.14
N THR A 19 2.46 3.15 -2.87
CA THR A 19 2.68 1.71 -2.74
C THR A 19 3.83 1.18 -3.60
N ALA A 20 4.10 1.80 -4.76
CA ALA A 20 5.17 1.35 -5.66
C ALA A 20 5.88 2.53 -6.36
N ASP A 21 7.20 2.56 -6.28
CA ASP A 21 8.05 3.60 -6.87
C ASP A 21 8.54 3.30 -8.30
N ARG A 22 7.94 2.31 -8.98
CA ARG A 22 8.35 1.80 -10.32
C ARG A 22 9.63 0.97 -10.34
N TYR A 23 10.07 0.50 -9.18
CA TYR A 23 11.20 -0.39 -9.05
C TYR A 23 10.82 -1.68 -8.33
N SER A 24 11.55 -2.75 -8.59
CA SER A 24 11.42 -3.99 -7.81
C SER A 24 11.79 -3.75 -6.35
N LEU A 25 11.15 -4.51 -5.44
CA LEU A 25 11.46 -4.51 -4.01
C LEU A 25 12.76 -5.26 -3.68
N ASP A 26 13.27 -6.07 -4.61
CA ASP A 26 14.57 -6.73 -4.51
C ASP A 26 15.73 -5.71 -4.66
N ASP A 27 16.88 -6.04 -4.07
CA ASP A 27 18.10 -5.22 -4.04
C ASP A 27 18.54 -4.70 -5.43
N LYS A 28 18.28 -5.49 -6.47
CA LYS A 28 18.59 -5.11 -7.86
C LYS A 28 17.83 -3.88 -8.35
N ARG A 29 16.75 -3.49 -7.66
CA ARG A 29 15.90 -2.31 -7.95
C ARG A 29 15.73 -2.14 -9.46
N MET A 30 15.25 -3.19 -10.13
CA MET A 30 15.04 -3.18 -11.57
C MET A 30 13.81 -2.33 -11.88
N PHE A 31 13.91 -1.47 -12.89
CA PHE A 31 12.78 -0.66 -13.34
C PHE A 31 11.66 -1.57 -13.88
N ILE A 32 10.45 -1.36 -13.38
CA ILE A 32 9.26 -2.11 -13.81
C ILE A 32 8.37 -1.13 -14.57
N ASP A 33 8.39 -1.25 -15.89
CA ASP A 33 7.60 -0.38 -16.76
C ASP A 33 6.09 -0.59 -16.52
N GLY A 34 5.34 0.51 -16.49
CA GLY A 34 3.88 0.49 -16.30
C GLY A 34 3.39 0.17 -14.87
N LYS A 35 4.26 -0.12 -13.90
CA LYS A 35 3.84 -0.35 -12.50
C LYS A 35 4.38 0.73 -11.57
N GLY A 36 3.54 1.63 -11.09
CA GLY A 36 3.90 2.51 -9.97
C GLY A 36 3.01 3.72 -9.84
N ASP A 37 3.02 4.32 -8.66
CA ASP A 37 2.10 5.40 -8.28
C ASP A 37 2.63 6.77 -8.68
N ILE A 38 3.90 6.91 -9.05
CA ILE A 38 4.52 8.21 -9.43
C ILE A 38 3.74 8.99 -10.51
N PRO A 39 3.26 8.40 -11.63
CA PRO A 39 2.51 9.17 -12.61
C PRO A 39 1.13 9.62 -12.07
N ASP A 40 0.49 8.81 -11.23
CA ASP A 40 -0.77 9.17 -10.55
C ASP A 40 -0.55 10.31 -9.54
N ILE A 41 0.54 10.25 -8.77
CA ILE A 41 0.95 11.32 -7.84
C ILE A 41 1.11 12.63 -8.60
N LEU A 42 1.80 12.63 -9.75
CA LEU A 42 2.01 13.84 -10.54
C LEU A 42 0.70 14.41 -11.07
N GLU A 43 -0.20 13.57 -11.58
CA GLU A 43 -1.50 14.01 -12.07
C GLU A 43 -2.36 14.59 -10.94
N LYS A 44 -2.50 13.87 -9.82
CA LYS A 44 -3.32 14.32 -8.68
C LYS A 44 -2.71 15.50 -7.96
N PHE A 45 -1.39 15.55 -7.80
CA PHE A 45 -0.71 16.71 -7.23
C PHE A 45 -0.92 17.95 -8.10
N GLY A 46 -0.95 17.82 -9.44
CA GLY A 46 -1.28 18.90 -10.35
C GLY A 46 -2.74 19.37 -10.27
N ARG A 47 -3.66 18.45 -9.95
CA ARG A 47 -5.11 18.73 -9.81
C ARG A 47 -5.56 18.99 -8.37
N ARG A 48 -4.63 19.01 -7.40
CA ARG A 48 -4.89 19.10 -5.95
C ARG A 48 -5.74 20.28 -5.49
N GLU A 49 -5.84 21.33 -6.29
CA GLU A 49 -6.66 22.52 -5.99
C GLU A 49 -8.06 22.46 -6.60
N LYS A 50 -8.30 21.56 -7.57
CA LYS A 50 -9.59 21.44 -8.28
C LYS A 50 -10.51 20.39 -7.66
N GLU A 51 -9.96 19.41 -6.95
CA GLU A 51 -10.72 18.34 -6.30
C GLU A 51 -10.62 18.42 -4.77
N THR A 52 -11.73 18.09 -4.10
CA THR A 52 -11.79 17.97 -2.65
C THR A 52 -11.37 16.56 -2.24
N TYR A 53 -10.12 16.40 -1.80
CA TYR A 53 -9.60 15.14 -1.29
C TYR A 53 -9.90 15.01 0.23
N GLU A 54 -11.17 14.84 0.56
CA GLU A 54 -11.68 14.75 1.95
C GLU A 54 -11.76 13.30 2.46
N ASP A 55 -11.75 12.33 1.55
CA ASP A 55 -11.90 10.92 1.88
C ASP A 55 -10.62 10.34 2.51
N ARG A 56 -10.67 9.96 3.79
CA ARG A 56 -9.54 9.39 4.55
C ARG A 56 -9.15 7.97 4.13
N LYS A 57 -9.99 7.27 3.37
CA LYS A 57 -9.73 5.93 2.85
C LYS A 57 -9.05 5.98 1.48
N ALA A 58 -9.17 7.09 0.77
CA ALA A 58 -8.55 7.30 -0.53
C ALA A 58 -7.02 7.23 -0.45
N LYS A 59 -6.39 6.99 -1.62
CA LYS A 59 -4.93 7.01 -1.76
C LYS A 59 -4.30 8.35 -1.39
N CYS A 60 -5.06 9.44 -1.48
CA CYS A 60 -4.58 10.77 -1.12
C CYS A 60 -5.69 11.65 -0.55
N PHE A 61 -5.34 12.44 0.45
CA PHE A 61 -6.28 13.31 1.18
C PHE A 61 -5.58 14.51 1.81
N PHE A 62 -6.35 15.53 2.14
CA PHE A 62 -5.86 16.71 2.86
C PHE A 62 -6.16 16.61 4.34
N VAL A 63 -5.17 16.86 5.19
CA VAL A 63 -5.33 16.99 6.64
C VAL A 63 -5.12 18.47 7.01
N PRO A 64 -6.04 19.11 7.76
CA PRO A 64 -5.84 20.46 8.26
C PRO A 64 -4.69 20.50 9.28
N VAL A 65 -3.99 21.62 9.36
CA VAL A 65 -2.85 21.76 10.28
C VAL A 65 -3.26 21.64 11.75
N ASP A 66 -4.49 22.01 12.11
CA ASP A 66 -4.96 21.94 13.49
C ASP A 66 -5.07 20.49 13.99
N GLU A 67 -5.54 19.56 13.16
CA GLU A 67 -5.55 18.12 13.48
C GLU A 67 -4.13 17.57 13.64
N ILE A 68 -3.17 18.07 12.85
CA ILE A 68 -1.76 17.69 12.97
C ILE A 68 -1.16 18.22 14.28
N LYS A 69 -1.53 19.43 14.72
CA LYS A 69 -1.09 19.97 16.02
C LYS A 69 -1.64 19.16 17.19
N GLU A 70 -2.89 18.72 17.11
CA GLU A 70 -3.51 17.87 18.13
C GLU A 70 -2.82 16.50 18.24
N ASN A 71 -2.23 16.02 17.14
CA ASN A 71 -1.45 14.78 17.08
C ASN A 71 0.07 15.01 17.25
N ASP A 72 0.48 15.99 18.04
CA ASP A 72 1.89 16.28 18.36
C ASP A 72 2.79 16.50 17.12
N TYR A 73 2.21 17.05 16.04
CA TYR A 73 2.88 17.23 14.75
C TYR A 73 3.33 15.94 14.07
N ASP A 74 2.69 14.81 14.37
CA ASP A 74 2.95 13.55 13.68
C ASP A 74 2.52 13.67 12.20
N LEU A 75 3.47 13.48 11.28
CA LEU A 75 3.24 13.53 9.83
C LEU A 75 3.17 12.14 9.21
N SER A 76 2.82 11.11 9.98
CA SER A 76 2.64 9.76 9.49
C SER A 76 1.25 9.62 8.87
N ILE A 77 1.18 9.27 7.59
CA ILE A 77 -0.09 9.04 6.89
C ILE A 77 -0.98 8.02 7.61
N SER A 78 -0.37 7.03 8.27
CA SER A 78 -1.07 5.97 9.03
C SER A 78 -1.88 6.47 10.21
N LYS A 79 -1.58 7.66 10.76
CA LYS A 79 -2.34 8.26 11.87
C LYS A 79 -3.68 8.84 11.41
N TYR A 80 -3.71 9.32 10.17
CA TYR A 80 -4.87 10.03 9.61
C TYR A 80 -5.64 9.18 8.60
N LYS A 81 -5.04 8.10 8.09
CA LYS A 81 -5.66 7.18 7.16
C LYS A 81 -6.57 6.23 7.93
N GLU A 82 -7.83 6.17 7.53
CA GLU A 82 -8.74 5.16 8.04
C GLU A 82 -8.43 3.83 7.34
N ILE A 83 -7.70 2.96 8.03
CA ILE A 83 -7.39 1.61 7.54
C ILE A 83 -8.50 0.69 8.05
N GLU A 84 -9.37 0.25 7.15
CA GLU A 84 -10.26 -0.87 7.43
C GLU A 84 -9.40 -2.12 7.59
N TYR A 85 -9.20 -2.54 8.84
CA TYR A 85 -8.61 -3.83 9.13
C TYR A 85 -9.63 -4.91 8.76
N GLU A 86 -9.53 -5.47 7.56
CA GLU A 86 -10.12 -6.78 7.31
C GLU A 86 -9.37 -7.78 8.20
N GLU A 87 -10.09 -8.44 9.12
CA GLU A 87 -9.56 -9.60 9.83
C GLU A 87 -9.14 -10.63 8.78
N ILE A 88 -7.84 -10.76 8.59
CA ILE A 88 -7.26 -11.75 7.69
C ILE A 88 -7.59 -13.12 8.30
N GLN A 89 -8.64 -13.77 7.81
CA GLN A 89 -8.96 -15.13 8.21
C GLN A 89 -7.89 -16.07 7.66
N TYR A 90 -6.95 -16.44 8.52
CA TYR A 90 -5.99 -17.48 8.21
C TYR A 90 -6.69 -18.84 8.23
N GLU A 91 -6.46 -19.65 7.20
CA GLU A 91 -6.85 -21.05 7.24
C GLU A 91 -6.17 -21.72 8.44
N LYS A 92 -6.92 -22.56 9.17
CA LYS A 92 -6.36 -23.29 10.31
C LYS A 92 -5.13 -24.08 9.86
N PRO A 93 -4.08 -24.19 10.69
CA PRO A 93 -2.87 -24.95 10.36
C PRO A 93 -3.16 -26.39 9.89
N GLU A 94 -4.23 -26.98 10.40
CA GLU A 94 -4.71 -28.33 10.03
C GLU A 94 -5.13 -28.42 8.56
N MET A 95 -5.79 -27.40 8.01
CA MET A 95 -6.22 -27.35 6.61
C MET A 95 -5.02 -27.22 5.67
N ILE A 96 -4.04 -26.39 6.05
CA ILE A 96 -2.79 -26.22 5.30
C ILE A 96 -2.03 -27.55 5.29
N LYS A 97 -1.93 -28.23 6.44
CA LYS A 97 -1.29 -29.55 6.55
C LYS A 97 -1.99 -30.59 5.69
N GLN A 98 -3.32 -30.60 5.67
CA GLN A 98 -4.09 -31.54 4.87
C GLN A 98 -3.88 -31.33 3.37
N LYS A 99 -3.86 -30.07 2.90
CA LYS A 99 -3.52 -29.73 1.51
C LYS A 99 -2.12 -30.22 1.12
N ILE A 100 -1.13 -30.07 2.01
CA ILE A 100 0.25 -30.55 1.77
C ILE A 100 0.27 -32.08 1.62
N LEU A 101 -0.38 -32.81 2.53
CA LEU A 101 -0.45 -34.27 2.47
C LEU A 101 -1.16 -34.77 1.20
N GLU A 102 -2.21 -34.09 0.78
CA GLU A 102 -2.95 -34.44 -0.43
C GLU A 102 -2.10 -34.23 -1.69
N LEU A 103 -1.34 -33.12 -1.75
CA LEU A 103 -0.37 -32.85 -2.82
C LEU A 103 0.74 -33.91 -2.86
N GLU A 104 1.32 -34.27 -1.72
CA GLU A 104 2.34 -35.32 -1.61
C GLU A 104 1.83 -36.68 -2.11
N SER A 105 0.60 -37.04 -1.76
CA SER A 105 -0.03 -38.28 -2.23
C SER A 105 -0.23 -38.26 -3.74
N LYS A 106 -0.61 -37.10 -4.30
CA LYS A 106 -0.79 -36.91 -5.74
C LYS A 106 0.53 -37.05 -6.49
N ILE A 107 1.59 -36.43 -5.99
CA ILE A 107 2.96 -36.51 -6.54
C ILE A 107 3.43 -37.97 -6.54
N THR A 108 3.31 -38.67 -5.40
CA THR A 108 3.73 -40.07 -5.27
C THR A 108 2.97 -40.97 -6.24
N LYS A 109 1.65 -40.77 -6.36
CA LYS A 109 0.81 -41.55 -7.26
C LYS A 109 1.22 -41.34 -8.73
N THR A 110 1.38 -40.08 -9.13
CA THR A 110 1.83 -39.74 -10.49
C THR A 110 3.23 -40.26 -10.77
N LEU A 111 4.14 -40.26 -9.79
CA LEU A 111 5.47 -40.85 -9.94
C LEU A 111 5.39 -42.36 -10.19
N SER A 112 4.60 -43.09 -9.40
CA SER A 112 4.39 -44.53 -9.62
C SER A 112 3.65 -44.86 -10.93
N GLU A 113 2.82 -43.96 -11.45
CA GLU A 113 2.20 -44.09 -12.78
C GLU A 113 3.20 -43.82 -13.93
N LEU A 114 4.28 -43.08 -13.66
CA LEU A 114 5.36 -42.75 -14.61
C LEU A 114 6.55 -43.71 -14.54
N GLU A 115 6.69 -44.47 -13.45
CA GLU A 115 7.61 -45.61 -13.34
C GLU A 115 7.11 -46.78 -14.21
N ILE A 116 7.24 -46.61 -15.53
CA ILE A 116 7.18 -47.64 -16.57
C ILE A 116 8.61 -48.00 -16.98
#